data_AF-A0A5Q4EX67-F1
#
_entry.id   AF-A0A5Q4EX67-F1
#
_cell.length_a   1.000
_cell.length_b   1.000
_cell.length_c   1.000
_cell.angle_alpha   90.00
_cell.angle_beta   90.00
_cell.angle_gamma   90.00
#
_symmetry.space_group_name_H-M   'P 1'
#
loop_
_entity.id
_entity.type
_entity.pdbx_description
1 polymer ?
#
loop_
_entity_poly.entity_id
_entity_poly.type
_entity_poly.pdbx_seq_one_letter_code
_entity_poly.pdbx_strand_id
1 'polypeptide(L)'
;MKILLPLVSTLLLAFPAVGEDAYTPPRGDWEHRSADALGFDAGALADAVAWARAQAVTEPADLYQVVYNHFAPREPDFRILGSTRPRASDSGMIVRRGYVAASWGDLDRADMVFSVAKSFLSTVAAIAVDDGFIVDLHRPVGELVQTQHFQGRHNSQVTWHHLLQHTSEWGGTLWDIPDWADRPEGDDPEAWPERPLQTPGTRFKYNDVRINLLAYGLLEVLREPLPVVLRERIMDPIGASRSWRWEGYRNSWVAVDGRQVQSVSGGGHFGG
;
A
#
# COMPACT_ATOMS: atom_id res chain seq x y z
N MET A 1 13.61 -30.40 70.57
CA MET A 1 13.22 -30.93 69.25
C MET A 1 13.20 -29.78 68.24
N LYS A 2 14.26 -29.63 67.42
CA LYS A 2 14.30 -28.69 66.30
C LYS A 2 14.18 -29.51 65.02
N ILE A 3 13.15 -29.26 64.23
CA ILE A 3 12.87 -29.97 62.98
C ILE A 3 13.71 -29.31 61.88
N LEU A 4 14.65 -30.05 61.28
CA LEU A 4 15.31 -29.64 60.03
C LEU A 4 14.38 -29.99 58.86
N LEU A 5 14.00 -29.01 58.06
CA LEU A 5 13.48 -29.25 56.71
C LEU A 5 14.65 -29.33 55.72
N PRO A 6 14.68 -30.28 54.76
CA PRO A 6 15.66 -30.29 53.71
C PRO A 6 15.27 -29.27 52.62
N LEU A 7 16.23 -28.44 52.23
CA LEU A 7 16.11 -27.55 51.09
C LEU A 7 16.23 -28.38 49.81
N VAL A 8 15.14 -28.57 49.07
CA VAL A 8 15.17 -29.18 47.74
C VAL A 8 15.50 -28.06 46.74
N SER A 9 16.75 -28.03 46.26
CA SER A 9 17.13 -27.18 45.14
C SER A 9 16.64 -27.80 43.84
N THR A 10 15.58 -27.25 43.27
CA THR A 10 15.12 -27.58 41.92
C THR A 10 16.09 -27.00 40.90
N LEU A 11 16.85 -27.86 40.22
CA LEU A 11 17.70 -27.46 39.10
C LEU A 11 16.78 -27.17 37.90
N LEU A 12 16.52 -25.89 37.62
CA LEU A 12 15.87 -25.46 36.39
C LEU A 12 16.87 -25.64 35.23
N LEU A 13 16.69 -26.71 34.46
CA LEU A 13 17.33 -26.86 33.15
C LEU A 13 16.70 -25.81 32.21
N ALA A 14 17.36 -24.67 32.05
CA ALA A 14 17.08 -23.75 30.97
C ALA A 14 17.53 -24.43 29.66
N PHE A 15 16.57 -24.94 28.89
CA PHE A 15 16.83 -25.27 27.50
C PHE A 15 17.10 -23.95 26.76
N PRO A 16 18.21 -23.80 26.03
CA PRO A 16 18.33 -22.71 25.09
C PRO A 16 17.19 -22.91 24.08
N ALA A 17 16.38 -21.87 23.88
CA ALA A 17 15.56 -21.81 22.68
C ALA A 17 16.54 -21.82 21.51
N VAL A 18 16.71 -22.99 20.88
CA VAL A 18 17.32 -23.08 19.56
C VAL A 18 16.31 -22.41 18.64
N GLY A 19 16.43 -21.10 18.49
CA GLY A 19 15.95 -20.47 17.28
C GLY A 19 16.77 -21.11 16.17
N GLU A 20 16.17 -21.96 15.34
CA GLU A 20 16.70 -22.10 13.98
C GLU A 20 16.86 -20.66 13.48
N ASP A 21 18.08 -20.23 13.15
CA ASP A 21 18.29 -18.96 12.49
C ASP A 21 17.35 -18.93 11.29
N ALA A 22 16.28 -18.15 11.39
CA ALA A 22 15.24 -18.13 10.38
C ALA A 22 15.88 -17.64 9.09
N TYR A 23 15.87 -18.47 8.05
CA TYR A 23 16.46 -18.11 6.77
C TYR A 23 15.83 -16.82 6.26
N THR A 24 16.66 -15.79 6.18
CA THR A 24 16.33 -14.50 5.60
C THR A 24 17.04 -14.42 4.26
N PRO A 25 16.30 -14.46 3.14
CA PRO A 25 16.93 -14.57 1.84
C PRO A 25 17.77 -13.33 1.52
N PRO A 26 19.01 -13.51 1.03
CA PRO A 26 19.80 -12.39 0.52
C PRO A 26 19.14 -11.81 -0.74
N ARG A 27 19.53 -10.59 -1.08
CA ARG A 27 19.08 -9.92 -2.30
C ARG A 27 19.43 -10.76 -3.54
N GLY A 28 18.41 -11.09 -4.34
CA GLY A 28 18.58 -11.77 -5.64
C GLY A 28 18.83 -13.28 -5.55
N ASP A 29 19.36 -13.79 -4.44
CA ASP A 29 19.79 -15.18 -4.31
C ASP A 29 18.87 -15.98 -3.36
N TRP A 30 17.57 -16.00 -3.65
CA TRP A 30 16.60 -16.73 -2.85
C TRP A 30 16.74 -18.26 -3.08
N GLU A 31 17.00 -19.02 -2.02
CA GLU A 31 17.07 -20.48 -2.08
C GLU A 31 15.70 -21.11 -2.41
N HIS A 32 15.73 -22.00 -3.40
CA HIS A 32 14.59 -22.86 -3.77
C HIS A 32 14.67 -24.19 -3.02
N ARG A 33 13.51 -24.66 -2.52
CA ARG A 33 13.39 -25.98 -1.90
C ARG A 33 12.21 -26.75 -2.48
N SER A 34 12.30 -28.08 -2.46
CA SER A 34 11.21 -28.94 -2.91
C SER A 34 9.96 -28.74 -2.05
N ALA A 35 8.79 -29.03 -2.64
CA ALA A 35 7.51 -29.00 -1.95
C ALA A 35 7.55 -29.80 -0.64
N ASP A 36 8.03 -31.06 -0.70
CA ASP A 36 8.10 -31.95 0.47
C ASP A 36 9.02 -31.40 1.57
N ALA A 37 10.18 -30.84 1.20
CA ALA A 37 11.13 -30.26 2.15
C ALA A 37 10.55 -29.04 2.88
N LEU A 38 9.65 -28.32 2.22
CA LEU A 38 8.91 -27.21 2.82
C LEU A 38 7.58 -27.65 3.44
N GLY A 39 7.23 -28.94 3.40
CA GLY A 39 5.99 -29.49 3.97
C GLY A 39 4.73 -29.15 3.17
N PHE A 40 4.86 -28.92 1.87
CA PHE A 40 3.74 -28.88 0.93
C PHE A 40 3.48 -30.28 0.36
N ASP A 41 2.23 -30.56 0.00
CA ASP A 41 1.93 -31.65 -0.93
C ASP A 41 2.37 -31.24 -2.34
N ALA A 42 3.26 -32.03 -2.95
CA ALA A 42 3.85 -31.70 -4.25
C ALA A 42 2.81 -31.61 -5.38
N GLY A 43 1.80 -32.49 -5.38
CA GLY A 43 0.73 -32.49 -6.38
C GLY A 43 -0.15 -31.26 -6.25
N ALA A 44 -0.62 -30.97 -5.04
CA ALA A 44 -1.48 -29.81 -4.76
C ALA A 44 -0.76 -28.48 -5.05
N LEU A 45 0.54 -28.38 -4.76
CA LEU A 45 1.32 -27.18 -5.10
C LEU A 45 1.43 -27.01 -6.62
N ALA A 46 1.69 -28.08 -7.35
CA ALA A 46 1.75 -28.06 -8.82
C ALA A 46 0.39 -27.67 -9.43
N ASP A 47 -0.71 -28.22 -8.92
CA ASP A 47 -2.07 -27.90 -9.35
C ASP A 47 -2.42 -26.42 -9.10
N ALA A 48 -2.02 -25.87 -7.94
CA ALA A 48 -2.23 -24.47 -7.62
C ALA A 48 -1.48 -23.53 -8.58
N VAL A 49 -0.22 -23.86 -8.91
CA VAL A 49 0.56 -23.11 -9.91
C VAL A 49 -0.09 -23.21 -11.29
N ALA A 50 -0.45 -24.42 -11.73
CA ALA A 50 -1.10 -24.63 -13.03
C ALA A 50 -2.41 -23.84 -13.14
N TRP A 51 -3.23 -23.85 -12.07
CA TRP A 51 -4.46 -23.07 -12.00
C TRP A 51 -4.20 -21.56 -12.09
N ALA A 52 -3.25 -21.03 -11.32
CA ALA A 52 -2.92 -19.60 -11.33
C ALA A 52 -2.50 -19.12 -12.72
N ARG A 53 -1.67 -19.91 -13.41
CA ARG A 53 -1.23 -19.61 -14.78
C ARG A 53 -2.38 -19.68 -15.79
N ALA A 54 -3.29 -20.63 -15.64
CA ALA A 54 -4.49 -20.75 -16.48
C ALA A 54 -5.49 -19.60 -16.29
N GLN A 55 -5.51 -18.92 -15.14
CA GLN A 55 -6.37 -17.75 -14.89
C GLN A 55 -5.74 -16.41 -15.28
N ALA A 56 -4.47 -16.41 -15.71
CA ALA A 56 -3.76 -15.16 -15.95
C ALA A 56 -4.34 -14.38 -17.13
N VAL A 57 -4.63 -13.10 -16.89
CA VAL A 57 -5.12 -12.16 -17.92
C VAL A 57 -3.96 -11.28 -18.38
N THR A 58 -3.33 -11.69 -19.48
CA THR A 58 -2.19 -10.97 -20.08
C THR A 58 -2.58 -10.07 -21.24
N GLU A 59 -3.78 -10.26 -21.80
CA GLU A 59 -4.31 -9.47 -22.92
C GLU A 59 -5.65 -8.79 -22.56
N PRO A 60 -5.95 -7.61 -23.12
CA PRO A 60 -5.09 -6.79 -23.98
C PRO A 60 -3.85 -6.26 -23.24
N ALA A 61 -2.69 -6.25 -23.92
CA ALA A 61 -1.43 -5.80 -23.34
C ALA A 61 -1.42 -4.31 -22.98
N ASP A 62 -2.16 -3.47 -23.71
CA ASP A 62 -2.24 -2.04 -23.43
C ASP A 62 -3.03 -1.75 -22.14
N LEU A 63 -2.29 -1.62 -21.04
CA LEU A 63 -2.89 -1.40 -19.72
C LEU A 63 -3.57 -0.04 -19.61
N TYR A 64 -3.13 0.97 -20.37
CA TYR A 64 -3.83 2.26 -20.45
C TYR A 64 -5.27 2.02 -20.93
N GLN A 65 -5.41 1.35 -22.07
CA GLN A 65 -6.72 1.10 -22.66
C GLN A 65 -7.59 0.20 -21.79
N VAL A 66 -6.99 -0.81 -21.14
CA VAL A 66 -7.71 -1.71 -20.22
C VAL A 66 -8.28 -0.95 -19.02
N VAL A 67 -7.47 -0.10 -18.38
CA VAL A 67 -7.92 0.73 -17.24
C VAL A 67 -8.99 1.72 -17.70
N TYR A 68 -8.75 2.42 -18.81
CA TYR A 68 -9.71 3.39 -19.35
C TYR A 68 -11.07 2.74 -19.66
N ASN A 69 -11.09 1.61 -20.37
CA ASN A 69 -12.33 0.91 -20.71
C ASN A 69 -13.07 0.38 -19.47
N HIS A 70 -12.35 0.09 -18.39
CA HIS A 70 -12.97 -0.37 -17.15
C HIS A 70 -13.65 0.76 -16.38
N PHE A 71 -13.01 1.92 -16.25
CA PHE A 71 -13.49 2.97 -15.35
C PHE A 71 -14.27 4.08 -16.06
N ALA A 72 -13.89 4.46 -17.29
CA ALA A 72 -14.54 5.57 -18.00
C ALA A 72 -16.06 5.44 -18.20
N PRO A 73 -16.65 4.23 -18.37
CA PRO A 73 -18.10 4.09 -18.45
C PRO A 73 -18.84 4.32 -17.12
N ARG A 74 -18.12 4.33 -15.98
CA ARG A 74 -18.71 4.35 -14.62
C ARG A 74 -18.34 5.58 -13.82
N GLU A 75 -17.21 6.21 -14.13
CA GLU A 75 -16.66 7.36 -13.41
C GLU A 75 -16.68 8.59 -14.32
N PRO A 76 -17.36 9.68 -13.93
CA PRO A 76 -17.46 10.89 -14.74
C PRO A 76 -16.09 11.55 -14.91
N ASP A 77 -15.83 12.06 -16.11
CA ASP A 77 -14.57 12.71 -16.51
C ASP A 77 -13.30 11.89 -16.23
N PHE A 78 -13.44 10.55 -16.20
CA PHE A 78 -12.34 9.63 -15.95
C PHE A 78 -11.22 9.82 -16.98
N ARG A 79 -10.00 9.90 -16.46
CA ARG A 79 -8.79 10.04 -17.25
C ARG A 79 -7.62 9.48 -16.49
N ILE A 80 -6.72 8.79 -17.20
CA ILE A 80 -5.46 8.33 -16.63
C ILE A 80 -4.54 9.54 -16.49
N LEU A 81 -4.07 9.78 -15.28
CA LEU A 81 -3.24 10.93 -14.89
C LEU A 81 -1.77 10.59 -14.68
N GLY A 82 -1.48 9.39 -14.21
CA GLY A 82 -0.12 8.86 -14.03
C GLY A 82 0.31 7.97 -15.19
N SER A 83 1.54 7.46 -15.11
CA SER A 83 2.05 6.53 -16.13
C SER A 83 1.32 5.18 -16.05
N THR A 84 1.32 4.46 -17.17
CA THR A 84 0.90 3.07 -17.24
C THR A 84 1.97 2.25 -17.93
N ARG A 85 2.15 1.00 -17.49
CA ARG A 85 3.05 0.04 -18.12
C ARG A 85 2.23 -1.06 -18.79
N PRO A 86 2.49 -1.45 -20.05
CA PRO A 86 1.80 -2.56 -20.67
C PRO A 86 1.87 -3.83 -19.82
N ARG A 87 0.83 -4.66 -19.87
CA ARG A 87 0.88 -6.01 -19.29
C ARG A 87 1.99 -6.81 -19.98
N ALA A 88 2.62 -7.71 -19.23
CA ALA A 88 3.52 -8.71 -19.77
C ALA A 88 2.89 -10.10 -19.60
N SER A 89 3.73 -11.14 -19.52
CA SER A 89 3.28 -12.48 -19.17
C SER A 89 2.81 -12.57 -17.71
N ASP A 90 2.23 -13.70 -17.36
CA ASP A 90 2.02 -14.08 -15.97
C ASP A 90 3.36 -14.26 -15.25
N SER A 91 3.37 -13.92 -13.97
CA SER A 91 4.48 -14.24 -13.07
C SER A 91 3.95 -14.45 -11.65
N GLY A 92 4.70 -15.18 -10.84
CA GLY A 92 4.35 -15.39 -9.45
C GLY A 92 5.34 -16.29 -8.73
N MET A 93 5.25 -16.25 -7.40
CA MET A 93 6.07 -17.07 -6.52
C MET A 93 5.28 -17.49 -5.29
N ILE A 94 5.59 -18.67 -4.77
CA ILE A 94 5.07 -19.19 -3.50
C ILE A 94 6.25 -19.38 -2.57
N VAL A 95 6.20 -18.71 -1.41
CA VAL A 95 7.27 -18.68 -0.42
C VAL A 95 6.79 -19.30 0.88
N ARG A 96 7.64 -20.11 1.52
CA ARG A 96 7.40 -20.61 2.89
C ARG A 96 8.69 -20.58 3.70
N ARG A 97 8.63 -19.92 4.87
CA ARG A 97 9.78 -19.77 5.79
C ARG A 97 11.03 -19.18 5.11
N GLY A 98 10.83 -18.21 4.21
CA GLY A 98 11.90 -17.56 3.46
C GLY A 98 12.35 -18.28 2.17
N TYR A 99 11.98 -19.55 1.97
CA TYR A 99 12.37 -20.33 0.79
C TYR A 99 11.32 -20.29 -0.31
N VAL A 100 11.77 -20.32 -1.57
CA VAL A 100 10.88 -20.42 -2.73
C VAL A 100 10.46 -21.88 -2.92
N ALA A 101 9.15 -22.14 -2.85
CA ALA A 101 8.56 -23.45 -3.09
C ALA A 101 8.20 -23.65 -4.57
N ALA A 102 7.76 -22.57 -5.23
CA ALA A 102 7.47 -22.54 -6.65
C ALA A 102 7.61 -21.10 -7.17
N SER A 103 7.99 -20.95 -8.44
CA SER A 103 7.95 -19.69 -9.16
C SER A 103 7.69 -19.92 -10.65
N TRP A 104 7.18 -18.89 -11.33
CA TRP A 104 6.97 -18.90 -12.77
C TRP A 104 7.02 -17.47 -13.32
N GLY A 105 7.24 -17.35 -14.63
CA GLY A 105 7.30 -16.08 -15.33
C GLY A 105 8.56 -15.26 -15.05
N ASP A 106 8.53 -13.99 -15.45
CA ASP A 106 9.57 -13.01 -15.19
C ASP A 106 9.31 -12.31 -13.84
N LEU A 107 10.13 -12.63 -12.84
CA LEU A 107 10.04 -12.06 -11.49
C LEU A 107 10.87 -10.78 -11.31
N ASP A 108 11.76 -10.45 -12.26
CA ASP A 108 12.65 -9.29 -12.17
C ASP A 108 11.98 -8.02 -12.71
N ARG A 109 10.90 -8.18 -13.48
CA ARG A 109 10.11 -7.10 -14.05
C ARG A 109 9.25 -6.42 -12.99
N ALA A 110 9.43 -5.11 -12.84
CA ALA A 110 8.51 -4.27 -12.09
C ALA A 110 7.20 -4.08 -12.88
N ASP A 111 6.11 -4.61 -12.34
CA ASP A 111 4.74 -4.49 -12.85
C ASP A 111 3.94 -3.41 -12.13
N MET A 112 2.86 -2.93 -12.76
CA MET A 112 1.88 -2.10 -12.07
C MET A 112 1.13 -2.95 -11.05
N VAL A 113 1.29 -2.63 -9.77
CA VAL A 113 0.67 -3.37 -8.65
C VAL A 113 -0.66 -2.77 -8.18
N PHE A 114 -1.14 -1.71 -8.85
CA PHE A 114 -2.39 -1.01 -8.55
C PHE A 114 -2.55 -0.68 -7.06
N SER A 115 -3.56 -1.24 -6.40
CA SER A 115 -3.90 -0.88 -5.02
C SER A 115 -2.99 -1.50 -3.97
N VAL A 116 -2.03 -2.36 -4.34
CA VAL A 116 -0.92 -2.71 -3.45
C VAL A 116 -0.12 -1.46 -3.03
N ALA A 117 -0.13 -0.39 -3.85
CA ALA A 117 0.47 0.89 -3.51
C ALA A 117 -0.01 1.46 -2.15
N LYS A 118 -1.26 1.17 -1.76
CA LYS A 118 -1.82 1.57 -0.45
C LYS A 118 -1.08 0.95 0.72
N SER A 119 -0.55 -0.26 0.56
CA SER A 119 0.26 -0.90 1.59
C SER A 119 1.61 -0.19 1.75
N PHE A 120 2.25 0.23 0.66
CA PHE A 120 3.47 1.05 0.74
C PHE A 120 3.19 2.40 1.41
N LEU A 121 2.07 3.02 1.05
CA LEU A 121 1.65 4.28 1.66
C LEU A 121 1.37 4.14 3.17
N SER A 122 0.72 3.05 3.59
CA SER A 122 0.52 2.75 5.01
C SER A 122 1.84 2.54 5.74
N THR A 123 2.83 1.91 5.11
CA THR A 123 4.19 1.77 5.68
C THR A 123 4.88 3.13 5.82
N VAL A 124 4.73 4.03 4.84
CA VAL A 124 5.25 5.40 4.95
C VAL A 124 4.56 6.18 6.08
N ALA A 125 3.25 5.99 6.29
CA ALA A 125 2.57 6.56 7.44
C ALA A 125 3.14 6.05 8.76
N ALA A 126 3.43 4.74 8.85
CA ALA A 126 4.07 4.16 10.02
C ALA A 126 5.48 4.74 10.26
N ILE A 127 6.25 5.02 9.22
CA ILE A 127 7.55 5.72 9.34
C ILE A 127 7.36 7.13 9.89
N ALA A 128 6.36 7.89 9.43
CA ALA A 128 6.09 9.22 9.97
C ALA A 128 5.67 9.20 11.45
N VAL A 129 5.02 8.12 11.91
CA VAL A 129 4.73 7.89 13.34
C VAL A 129 5.99 7.53 14.10
N ASP A 130 6.80 6.60 13.58
CA ASP A 130 8.05 6.14 14.19
C ASP A 130 9.07 7.28 14.36
N ASP A 131 9.17 8.16 13.37
CA ASP A 131 10.01 9.36 13.41
C ASP A 131 9.43 10.46 14.33
N GLY A 132 8.24 10.26 14.90
CA GLY A 132 7.60 11.17 15.86
C GLY A 132 6.92 12.39 15.23
N PHE A 133 6.81 12.46 13.90
CA PHE A 133 6.09 13.54 13.23
C PHE A 133 4.58 13.44 13.45
N ILE A 134 4.02 12.22 13.40
CA ILE A 134 2.62 11.95 13.70
C ILE A 134 2.54 11.24 15.06
N VAL A 135 2.27 12.02 16.11
CA VAL A 135 2.24 11.52 17.48
C VAL A 135 0.96 10.74 17.84
N ASP A 136 -0.14 11.00 17.14
CA ASP A 136 -1.42 10.33 17.33
C ASP A 136 -2.23 10.35 16.02
N LEU A 137 -2.59 9.17 15.54
CA LEU A 137 -3.35 8.99 14.31
C LEU A 137 -4.79 9.53 14.41
N HIS A 138 -5.33 9.68 15.61
CA HIS A 138 -6.67 10.21 15.84
C HIS A 138 -6.71 11.74 15.92
N ARG A 139 -5.56 12.41 15.76
CA ARG A 139 -5.52 13.88 15.64
C ARG A 139 -5.88 14.31 14.21
N PRO A 140 -6.54 15.49 14.05
CA PRO A 140 -6.80 16.07 12.75
C PRO A 140 -5.52 16.24 11.92
N VAL A 141 -5.58 15.87 10.64
CA VAL A 141 -4.46 16.02 9.70
C VAL A 141 -4.08 17.49 9.54
N GLY A 142 -5.09 18.37 9.59
CA GLY A 142 -4.94 19.82 9.51
C GLY A 142 -4.14 20.46 10.66
N GLU A 143 -3.74 19.72 11.70
CA GLU A 143 -2.80 20.21 12.71
C GLU A 143 -1.37 20.27 12.16
N LEU A 144 -1.00 19.33 11.30
CA LEU A 144 0.33 19.25 10.68
C LEU A 144 0.35 19.78 9.24
N VAL A 145 -0.76 19.62 8.51
CA VAL A 145 -0.86 19.96 7.08
C VAL A 145 -1.77 21.17 6.90
N GLN A 146 -1.18 22.37 6.92
CA GLN A 146 -1.88 23.66 6.91
C GLN A 146 -2.34 24.09 5.50
N THR A 147 -3.13 23.26 4.84
CA THR A 147 -3.64 23.50 3.48
C THR A 147 -5.16 23.66 3.48
N GLN A 148 -5.71 24.25 2.42
CA GLN A 148 -7.16 24.39 2.26
C GLN A 148 -7.92 23.06 2.30
N HIS A 149 -7.25 21.94 2.00
CA HIS A 149 -7.87 20.62 1.97
C HIS A 149 -8.39 20.16 3.33
N PHE A 150 -7.82 20.65 4.44
CA PHE A 150 -8.23 20.28 5.80
C PHE A 150 -8.93 21.42 6.55
N GLN A 151 -9.44 22.41 5.83
CA GLN A 151 -10.14 23.57 6.41
C GLN A 151 -11.67 23.41 6.34
N GLY A 152 -12.38 24.32 7.00
CA GLY A 152 -13.85 24.35 7.02
C GLY A 152 -14.46 23.40 8.06
N ARG A 153 -15.79 23.50 8.24
CA ARG A 153 -16.51 22.76 9.31
C ARG A 153 -16.38 21.25 9.18
N HIS A 154 -16.30 20.72 7.96
CA HIS A 154 -16.28 19.28 7.71
C HIS A 154 -14.85 18.72 7.68
N ASN A 155 -14.03 19.14 6.72
CA ASN A 155 -12.71 18.53 6.49
C ASN A 155 -11.72 18.77 7.65
N SER A 156 -11.93 19.76 8.53
CA SER A 156 -11.11 19.94 9.74
C SER A 156 -11.26 18.82 10.78
N GLN A 157 -12.28 17.97 10.65
CA GLN A 157 -12.48 16.79 11.50
C GLN A 157 -11.75 15.54 10.99
N VAL A 158 -11.16 15.59 9.79
CA VAL A 158 -10.49 14.43 9.18
C VAL A 158 -9.16 14.16 9.88
N THR A 159 -8.99 12.93 10.37
CA THR A 159 -7.79 12.44 11.08
C THR A 159 -6.97 11.53 10.18
N TRP A 160 -5.71 11.28 10.56
CA TRP A 160 -4.86 10.31 9.86
C TRP A 160 -5.49 8.91 9.87
N HIS A 161 -6.07 8.51 10.99
CA HIS A 161 -6.81 7.26 11.16
C HIS A 161 -7.97 7.17 10.15
N HIS A 162 -8.75 8.23 9.97
CA HIS A 162 -9.84 8.19 9.00
C HIS A 162 -9.37 8.03 7.56
N LEU A 163 -8.25 8.66 7.18
CA LEU A 163 -7.67 8.49 5.85
C LEU A 163 -7.13 7.07 5.64
N LEU A 164 -6.39 6.53 6.62
CA LEU A 164 -5.83 5.17 6.59
C LEU A 164 -6.91 4.08 6.53
N GLN A 165 -8.10 4.34 7.07
CA GLN A 165 -9.20 3.38 7.15
C GLN A 165 -10.29 3.60 6.10
N HIS A 166 -10.09 4.51 5.12
CA HIS A 166 -11.11 4.84 4.13
C HIS A 166 -12.44 5.33 4.74
N THR A 167 -12.38 5.98 5.91
CA THR A 167 -13.56 6.50 6.64
C THR A 167 -13.57 8.02 6.76
N SER A 168 -12.71 8.75 6.03
CA SER A 168 -12.58 10.20 6.19
C SER A 168 -13.82 11.00 5.87
N GLU A 169 -14.67 10.51 4.96
CA GLU A 169 -15.71 11.33 4.34
C GLU A 169 -15.21 12.71 3.89
N TRP A 170 -13.92 12.80 3.52
CA TRP A 170 -13.34 14.03 3.02
C TRP A 170 -14.03 14.41 1.70
N GLY A 171 -14.49 15.65 1.62
CA GLY A 171 -15.16 16.20 0.45
C GLY A 171 -14.30 17.27 -0.22
N GLY A 172 -14.12 17.18 -1.53
CA GLY A 172 -13.39 18.18 -2.29
C GLY A 172 -12.76 17.64 -3.57
N THR A 173 -11.89 18.46 -4.17
CA THR A 173 -11.15 18.13 -5.40
C THR A 173 -9.66 18.08 -5.11
N LEU A 174 -9.00 17.03 -5.57
CA LEU A 174 -7.55 16.88 -5.53
C LEU A 174 -7.05 16.43 -6.91
N TRP A 175 -6.02 17.09 -7.43
CA TRP A 175 -5.46 16.82 -8.75
C TRP A 175 -6.51 16.84 -9.88
N ASP A 176 -7.43 17.81 -9.80
CA ASP A 176 -8.55 18.00 -10.72
C ASP A 176 -9.60 16.87 -10.72
N ILE A 177 -9.57 15.97 -9.73
CA ILE A 177 -10.56 14.91 -9.55
C ILE A 177 -11.36 15.18 -8.28
N PRO A 178 -12.68 15.39 -8.37
CA PRO A 178 -13.53 15.49 -7.19
C PRO A 178 -13.71 14.12 -6.53
N ASP A 179 -13.77 14.07 -5.19
CA ASP A 179 -13.88 12.82 -4.44
C ASP A 179 -15.14 12.01 -4.77
N TRP A 180 -16.22 12.70 -5.15
CA TRP A 180 -17.48 12.07 -5.53
C TRP A 180 -17.41 11.37 -6.89
N ALA A 181 -16.53 11.78 -7.81
CA ALA A 181 -16.40 11.18 -9.14
C ALA A 181 -15.66 9.84 -9.11
N ASP A 182 -14.88 9.59 -8.07
CA ASP A 182 -14.28 8.28 -7.85
C ASP A 182 -15.28 7.34 -7.18
N ARG A 183 -15.69 6.32 -7.94
CA ARG A 183 -16.72 5.34 -7.59
C ARG A 183 -17.97 6.06 -7.08
N PRO A 184 -18.67 6.80 -7.95
CA PRO A 184 -19.89 7.50 -7.54
C PRO A 184 -20.95 6.50 -7.08
N GLU A 185 -21.81 6.94 -6.17
CA GLU A 185 -22.81 6.09 -5.53
C GLU A 185 -24.22 6.58 -5.87
N GLY A 186 -25.09 5.67 -6.30
CA GLY A 186 -26.44 5.98 -6.76
C GLY A 186 -26.53 6.11 -8.28
N ASP A 187 -27.76 6.11 -8.80
CA ASP A 187 -28.05 6.03 -10.24
C ASP A 187 -28.30 7.38 -10.90
N ASP A 188 -28.17 8.48 -10.15
CA ASP A 188 -28.41 9.85 -10.62
C ASP A 188 -27.10 10.66 -10.68
N PRO A 189 -26.51 10.82 -11.88
CA PRO A 189 -25.27 11.58 -12.06
C PRO A 189 -25.35 13.03 -11.62
N GLU A 190 -26.53 13.66 -11.72
CA GLU A 190 -26.70 15.06 -11.33
C GLU A 190 -26.67 15.23 -9.81
N ALA A 191 -27.04 14.19 -9.06
CA ALA A 191 -27.05 14.20 -7.59
C ALA A 191 -25.70 13.87 -6.94
N TRP A 192 -24.75 13.25 -7.66
CA TRP A 192 -23.47 12.83 -7.07
C TRP A 192 -22.66 13.97 -6.42
N PRO A 193 -22.53 15.17 -7.05
CA PRO A 193 -21.80 16.29 -6.43
C PRO A 193 -22.48 16.86 -5.18
N GLU A 194 -23.80 16.65 -5.05
CA GLU A 194 -24.62 17.19 -3.96
C GLU A 194 -24.84 16.19 -2.82
N ARG A 195 -24.20 15.01 -2.89
CA ARG A 195 -24.30 13.97 -1.87
C ARG A 195 -24.03 14.55 -0.46
N PRO A 196 -24.94 14.35 0.51
CA PRO A 196 -24.71 14.76 1.89
C PRO A 196 -23.46 14.08 2.48
N LEU A 197 -22.57 14.89 3.04
CA LEU A 197 -21.39 14.39 3.76
C LEU A 197 -21.82 13.80 5.12
N GLN A 198 -21.30 12.61 5.43
CA GLN A 198 -21.48 11.97 6.74
C GLN A 198 -20.28 12.29 7.64
N THR A 199 -20.47 12.19 8.95
CA THR A 199 -19.40 12.44 9.92
C THR A 199 -18.16 11.57 9.63
N PRO A 200 -16.94 12.15 9.59
CA PRO A 200 -15.72 11.36 9.45
C PRO A 200 -15.64 10.25 10.52
N GLY A 201 -15.25 9.05 10.10
CA GLY A 201 -15.19 7.85 10.94
C GLY A 201 -16.46 6.99 10.94
N THR A 202 -17.61 7.48 10.44
CA THR A 202 -18.87 6.72 10.52
C THR A 202 -19.19 5.87 9.30
N ARG A 203 -18.47 6.05 8.19
CA ARG A 203 -18.74 5.36 6.94
C ARG A 203 -17.47 5.02 6.17
N PHE A 204 -17.35 3.75 5.78
CA PHE A 204 -16.34 3.31 4.85
C PHE A 204 -16.72 3.65 3.40
N LYS A 205 -15.81 4.27 2.66
CA LYS A 205 -15.85 4.37 1.20
C LYS A 205 -14.46 4.16 0.63
N TYR A 206 -14.28 3.10 -0.15
CA TYR A 206 -13.06 2.89 -0.92
C TYR A 206 -12.93 3.99 -1.97
N ASN A 207 -11.92 4.83 -1.84
CA ASN A 207 -11.78 6.06 -2.62
C ASN A 207 -10.29 6.46 -2.71
N ASP A 208 -9.78 6.46 -3.93
CA ASP A 208 -8.40 6.77 -4.29
C ASP A 208 -8.13 8.27 -4.24
N VAL A 209 -9.10 9.16 -4.48
CA VAL A 209 -8.90 10.62 -4.28
C VAL A 209 -8.51 10.92 -2.83
N ARG A 210 -9.21 10.32 -1.87
CA ARG A 210 -8.94 10.44 -0.43
C ARG A 210 -7.62 9.78 -0.02
N ILE A 211 -7.21 8.73 -0.72
CA ILE A 211 -5.90 8.11 -0.51
C ILE A 211 -4.76 8.92 -1.12
N ASN A 212 -4.98 9.59 -2.26
CA ASN A 212 -4.03 10.56 -2.80
C ASN A 212 -3.88 11.76 -1.87
N LEU A 213 -4.95 12.14 -1.15
CA LEU A 213 -4.88 13.15 -0.09
C LEU A 213 -3.99 12.70 1.08
N LEU A 214 -4.03 11.40 1.45
CA LEU A 214 -3.11 10.84 2.44
C LEU A 214 -1.65 10.91 1.96
N ALA A 215 -1.39 10.55 0.69
CA ALA A 215 -0.06 10.66 0.10
C ALA A 215 0.45 12.11 0.10
N TYR A 216 -0.41 13.06 -0.26
CA TYR A 216 -0.08 14.48 -0.19
C TYR A 216 0.20 14.93 1.25
N GLY A 217 -0.63 14.53 2.21
CA GLY A 217 -0.44 14.88 3.62
C GLY A 217 0.88 14.32 4.19
N LEU A 218 1.24 13.07 3.86
CA LEU A 218 2.50 12.47 4.29
C LEU A 218 3.71 13.16 3.63
N LEU A 219 3.60 13.57 2.37
CA LEU A 219 4.62 14.39 1.72
C LEU A 219 4.82 15.73 2.43
N GLU A 220 3.73 16.42 2.79
CA GLU A 220 3.79 17.69 3.53
C GLU A 220 4.40 17.53 4.92
N VAL A 221 4.19 16.40 5.59
CA VAL A 221 4.77 16.10 6.91
C VAL A 221 6.24 15.74 6.81
N LEU A 222 6.60 14.82 5.91
CA LEU A 222 7.95 14.27 5.82
C LEU A 222 8.92 15.20 5.07
N ARG A 223 8.39 16.13 4.26
CA ARG A 223 9.17 17.08 3.43
C ARG A 223 10.14 16.43 2.45
N GLU A 224 9.94 15.15 2.14
CA GLU A 224 10.79 14.33 1.27
C GLU A 224 9.90 13.55 0.28
N PRO A 225 10.32 13.34 -0.98
CA PRO A 225 9.56 12.49 -1.91
C PRO A 225 9.32 11.11 -1.30
N LEU A 226 8.06 10.67 -1.22
CA LEU A 226 7.71 9.39 -0.59
C LEU A 226 8.44 8.16 -1.20
N PRO A 227 8.76 8.11 -2.51
CA PRO A 227 9.59 7.05 -3.06
C PRO A 227 11.01 7.02 -2.46
N VAL A 228 11.58 8.17 -2.09
CA VAL A 228 12.89 8.23 -1.43
C VAL A 228 12.78 7.66 -0.01
N VAL A 229 11.75 8.08 0.75
CA VAL A 229 11.49 7.55 2.09
C VAL A 229 11.31 6.03 2.06
N LEU A 230 10.45 5.54 1.17
CA LEU A 230 10.20 4.09 1.02
C LEU A 230 11.48 3.35 0.59
N ARG A 231 12.27 3.93 -0.31
CA ARG A 231 13.55 3.34 -0.75
C ARG A 231 14.50 3.16 0.43
N GLU A 232 14.80 4.24 1.12
CA GLU A 232 15.88 4.29 2.11
C GLU A 232 15.51 3.57 3.39
N ARG A 233 14.24 3.63 3.80
CA ARG A 233 13.78 3.10 5.09
C ARG A 233 13.28 1.66 5.00
N ILE A 234 12.88 1.20 3.82
CA ILE A 234 12.27 -0.14 3.64
C ILE A 234 12.96 -0.92 2.53
N MET A 235 12.89 -0.44 1.28
CA MET A 235 13.24 -1.26 0.11
C MET A 235 14.73 -1.61 0.06
N ASP A 236 15.64 -0.65 0.29
CA ASP A 236 17.08 -0.92 0.34
C ASP A 236 17.43 -1.81 1.55
N PRO A 237 16.96 -1.54 2.78
CA PRO A 237 17.19 -2.42 3.94
C PRO A 237 16.74 -3.87 3.76
N ILE A 238 15.60 -4.13 3.11
CA ILE A 238 15.12 -5.49 2.84
C ILE A 238 15.74 -6.11 1.57
N GLY A 239 16.65 -5.39 0.90
CA GLY A 239 17.32 -5.88 -0.30
C GLY A 239 16.42 -5.96 -1.54
N ALA A 240 15.35 -5.17 -1.63
CA ALA A 240 14.47 -5.14 -2.78
C ALA A 240 15.20 -4.72 -4.08
N SER A 241 14.57 -4.98 -5.22
CA SER A 241 15.07 -4.49 -6.51
C SER A 241 15.13 -2.95 -6.56
N ARG A 242 15.93 -2.40 -7.46
CA ARG A 242 15.98 -0.96 -7.80
C ARG A 242 15.17 -0.61 -9.05
N SER A 243 14.49 -1.59 -9.67
CA SER A 243 13.74 -1.38 -10.91
C SER A 243 12.34 -0.79 -10.72
N TRP A 244 11.82 -0.79 -9.50
CA TRP A 244 10.50 -0.23 -9.19
C TRP A 244 10.50 1.29 -9.30
N ARG A 245 9.31 1.82 -9.57
CA ARG A 245 9.01 3.26 -9.60
C ARG A 245 7.68 3.44 -8.88
N TRP A 246 7.55 4.55 -8.17
CA TRP A 246 6.29 4.96 -7.57
C TRP A 246 6.07 6.41 -7.97
N GLU A 247 5.18 6.62 -8.93
CA GLU A 247 5.02 7.90 -9.60
C GLU A 247 3.71 8.55 -9.17
N GLY A 248 3.66 9.87 -9.32
CA GLY A 248 2.43 10.63 -9.16
C GLY A 248 1.72 10.86 -10.49
N TYR A 249 0.77 11.78 -10.43
CA TYR A 249 0.07 12.29 -11.59
C TYR A 249 0.84 13.42 -12.27
N ARG A 250 0.60 13.61 -13.57
CA ARG A 250 1.18 14.73 -14.34
C ARG A 250 0.94 16.12 -13.73
N ASN A 251 -0.14 16.30 -12.97
CA ASN A 251 -0.55 17.53 -12.30
C ASN A 251 -0.39 17.50 -10.76
N SER A 252 0.31 16.51 -10.21
CA SER A 252 0.51 16.34 -8.76
C SER A 252 1.84 16.91 -8.24
N TRP A 253 2.36 17.94 -8.90
CA TRP A 253 3.59 18.60 -8.50
C TRP A 253 3.30 19.70 -7.48
N VAL A 254 4.04 19.69 -6.37
CA VAL A 254 3.91 20.66 -5.27
C VAL A 254 5.26 21.23 -4.90
N ALA A 255 5.25 22.47 -4.38
CA ALA A 255 6.44 23.12 -3.86
C ALA A 255 6.67 22.72 -2.40
N VAL A 256 7.74 21.98 -2.15
CA VAL A 256 8.21 21.58 -0.81
C VAL A 256 9.57 22.23 -0.61
N ASP A 257 9.73 23.13 0.35
CA ASP A 257 11.02 23.77 0.67
C ASP A 257 11.77 24.35 -0.55
N GLY A 258 11.02 24.94 -1.48
CA GLY A 258 11.57 25.55 -2.70
C GLY A 258 11.89 24.59 -3.84
N ARG A 259 11.67 23.28 -3.67
CA ARG A 259 11.79 22.25 -4.74
C ARG A 259 10.43 21.77 -5.21
N GLN A 260 10.32 21.47 -6.50
CA GLN A 260 9.16 20.79 -7.06
C GLN A 260 9.27 19.29 -6.74
N VAL A 261 8.30 18.78 -5.98
CA VAL A 261 8.19 17.37 -5.61
C VAL A 261 6.85 16.84 -6.08
N GLN A 262 6.85 15.65 -6.66
CA GLN A 262 5.63 15.00 -7.08
C GLN A 262 4.98 14.26 -5.89
N SER A 263 3.72 14.56 -5.60
CA SER A 263 2.90 13.73 -4.72
C SER A 263 2.53 12.44 -5.45
N VAL A 264 2.98 11.32 -4.93
CA VAL A 264 2.74 10.01 -5.54
C VAL A 264 1.26 9.64 -5.56
N SER A 265 0.90 8.75 -6.49
CA SER A 265 -0.40 8.10 -6.50
C SER A 265 -0.49 7.12 -5.33
N GLY A 266 -1.48 7.30 -4.46
CA GLY A 266 -1.78 6.32 -3.41
C GLY A 266 -2.59 5.12 -3.92
N GLY A 267 -3.03 5.12 -5.19
CA GLY A 267 -3.72 4.00 -5.82
C GLY A 267 -3.64 4.05 -7.35
N GLY A 268 -3.22 2.96 -7.99
CA GLY A 268 -2.89 2.97 -9.42
C GLY A 268 -4.06 3.02 -10.40
N HIS A 269 -5.32 3.24 -9.99
CA HIS A 269 -6.45 3.20 -10.95
C HIS A 269 -6.51 4.44 -11.88
N PHE A 270 -5.93 5.58 -11.49
CA PHE A 270 -5.66 6.71 -12.38
C PHE A 270 -4.22 6.68 -12.94
N GLY A 271 -3.51 5.55 -12.82
CA GLY A 271 -2.09 5.41 -13.14
C GLY A 271 -1.15 5.85 -12.01
N GLY A 272 0.15 5.87 -12.31
CA GLY A 272 1.23 6.23 -11.37
C GLY A 272 1.90 5.02 -10.72
#